data_AF-A0AAW2DYT7-F1
#
_entry.id   AF-A0AAW2DYT7-F1
#
_cell.length_a   1.000
_cell.length_b   1.000
_cell.length_c   1.000
_cell.angle_alpha   90.00
_cell.angle_beta   90.00
_cell.angle_gamma   90.00
#
_symmetry.space_group_name_H-M   'P 1'
#
loop_
_entity.id
_entity.type
_entity.pdbx_description
1 polymer ?
#
loop_
_entity_poly.entity_id
_entity_poly.type
_entity_poly.pdbx_seq_one_letter_code
_entity_poly.pdbx_strand_id
1 'polypeptide(L)'
;MTSVLVKSKRESITSQMNDAFQSMIEATKARIEASKAKAERYKRYTIDEVSSSIAPTNDFSLGKCINILETMEEVNDEIFMKAVEKFNQDLDDREIFVKMSFTRRMVWLGRL
;
A
#
# COMPACT_ATOMS: atom_id res chain seq x y z
N MET A 1 48.97 -25.05 -37.14
CA MET A 1 49.09 -24.46 -35.78
C MET A 1 48.18 -23.25 -35.54
N THR A 2 47.63 -22.62 -36.58
CA THR A 2 46.77 -21.41 -36.49
C THR A 2 45.33 -21.66 -36.06
N SER A 3 44.75 -22.85 -36.32
CA SER A 3 43.35 -23.16 -36.01
C SER A 3 43.03 -23.35 -34.52
N VAL A 4 44.01 -23.79 -33.72
CA VAL A 4 43.85 -24.02 -32.27
C VAL A 4 43.85 -22.70 -31.50
N LEU A 5 44.70 -21.75 -31.91
CA LEU A 5 44.78 -20.42 -31.31
C LEU A 5 43.47 -19.62 -31.49
N VAL A 6 42.79 -19.80 -32.64
CA VAL A 6 41.52 -19.14 -32.96
C VAL A 6 40.36 -19.69 -32.13
N LYS A 7 40.35 -21.01 -31.81
CA LYS A 7 39.31 -21.62 -30.96
C LYS A 7 39.43 -21.16 -29.50
N SER A 8 40.65 -21.19 -28.94
CA SER A 8 40.93 -20.72 -27.59
C SER A 8 40.57 -19.24 -27.39
N LYS A 9 40.81 -18.39 -28.40
CA LYS A 9 40.42 -16.98 -28.36
C LYS A 9 38.90 -16.78 -28.36
N ARG A 10 38.13 -17.60 -29.07
CA ARG A 10 36.66 -17.51 -29.07
C ARG A 10 36.07 -17.94 -27.74
N GLU A 11 36.55 -19.04 -27.17
CA GLU A 11 36.12 -19.54 -25.85
C GLU A 11 36.39 -18.52 -24.74
N SER A 12 37.55 -17.86 -24.77
CA SER A 12 37.88 -16.76 -23.85
C SER A 12 36.93 -15.57 -23.96
N ILE A 13 36.58 -15.16 -25.19
CA ILE A 13 35.63 -14.07 -25.42
C ILE A 13 34.22 -14.45 -24.94
N THR A 14 33.79 -15.70 -25.17
CA THR A 14 32.47 -16.18 -24.72
C THR A 14 32.39 -16.25 -23.20
N SER A 15 33.45 -16.69 -22.51
CA SER A 15 33.50 -16.66 -21.03
C SER A 15 33.41 -15.23 -20.50
N GLN A 16 34.19 -14.30 -21.07
CA GLN A 16 34.18 -12.90 -20.66
C GLN A 16 32.80 -12.24 -20.84
N MET A 17 32.08 -12.59 -21.92
CA MET A 17 30.72 -12.11 -22.14
C MET A 17 29.75 -12.65 -21.08
N ASN A 18 29.82 -13.94 -20.76
CA ASN A 18 28.95 -14.55 -19.75
C ASN A 18 29.16 -13.94 -18.36
N ASP A 19 30.42 -13.68 -17.99
CA ASP A 19 30.76 -13.02 -16.72
C ASP A 19 30.23 -11.58 -16.68
N ALA A 20 30.32 -10.85 -17.80
CA ALA A 20 29.77 -9.51 -17.92
C ALA A 20 28.23 -9.51 -17.82
N PHE A 21 27.55 -10.49 -18.43
CA PHE A 21 26.10 -10.64 -18.30
C PHE A 21 25.69 -10.96 -16.86
N GLN A 22 26.40 -11.85 -16.18
CA GLN A 22 26.15 -12.18 -14.79
C GLN A 22 26.33 -10.97 -13.88
N SER A 23 27.42 -10.20 -14.08
CA SER A 23 27.68 -8.96 -13.33
C SER A 23 26.60 -7.90 -13.57
N MET A 24 26.07 -7.78 -14.78
CA MET A 24 24.94 -6.89 -15.08
C MET A 24 23.64 -7.34 -14.40
N ILE A 25 23.35 -8.63 -14.34
CA ILE A 25 22.18 -9.18 -13.64
C ILE A 25 22.26 -8.84 -12.15
N GLU A 26 23.43 -9.04 -11.53
CA GLU A 26 23.67 -8.72 -10.12
C GLU A 26 23.55 -7.22 -9.85
N ALA A 27 24.14 -6.38 -10.71
CA ALA A 27 24.01 -4.93 -10.61
C ALA A 27 22.55 -4.46 -10.76
N THR A 28 21.77 -5.10 -11.63
CA THR A 28 20.34 -4.80 -11.81
C THR A 28 19.54 -5.22 -10.59
N LYS A 29 19.82 -6.40 -10.02
CA LYS A 29 19.19 -6.88 -8.78
C LYS A 29 19.48 -5.93 -7.61
N ALA A 30 20.73 -5.50 -7.45
CA ALA A 30 21.12 -4.52 -6.43
C ALA A 30 20.43 -3.16 -6.62
N ARG A 31 20.28 -2.70 -7.87
CA ARG A 31 19.53 -1.47 -8.19
C ARG A 31 18.04 -1.60 -7.87
N ILE A 32 17.43 -2.75 -8.15
CA ILE A 32 16.03 -3.03 -7.79
C ILE A 32 15.84 -3.03 -6.28
N GLU A 33 16.74 -3.68 -5.54
CA GLU A 33 16.71 -3.71 -4.07
C GLU A 33 16.93 -2.32 -3.45
N ALA A 34 17.88 -1.55 -3.96
CA ALA A 34 18.10 -0.16 -3.55
C ALA A 34 16.90 0.75 -3.87
N SER A 35 16.25 0.53 -5.02
CA SER A 35 15.02 1.27 -5.40
C SER A 35 13.84 0.90 -4.50
N LYS A 36 13.70 -0.39 -4.15
CA LYS A 36 12.69 -0.86 -3.18
C LYS A 36 12.94 -0.28 -1.79
N ALA A 37 14.19 -0.26 -1.32
CA ALA A 37 14.55 0.37 -0.04
C ALA A 37 14.30 1.89 -0.03
N LYS A 38 14.54 2.59 -1.15
CA LYS A 38 14.23 4.02 -1.31
C LYS A 38 12.72 4.28 -1.35
N ALA A 39 11.93 3.41 -2.00
CA ALA A 39 10.48 3.49 -2.01
C ALA A 39 9.86 3.25 -0.61
N GLU A 40 10.39 2.31 0.17
CA GLU A 40 9.96 2.08 1.56
C GLU A 40 10.30 3.27 2.48
N ARG A 41 11.39 4.01 2.22
CA ARG A 41 11.66 5.29 2.92
C ARG A 41 10.64 6.37 2.59
N TYR A 42 10.10 6.40 1.38
CA TYR A 42 9.10 7.38 0.97
C TYR A 42 7.71 7.10 1.57
N LYS A 43 7.37 5.83 1.84
CA LYS A 43 6.15 5.44 2.55
C LYS A 43 6.13 5.85 4.03
N ARG A 44 7.29 6.11 4.63
CA ARG A 44 7.38 6.65 6.00
C ARG A 44 7.15 8.16 6.10
N TYR A 45 7.13 8.86 4.96
CA TYR A 45 6.83 10.31 4.89
C TYR A 45 5.42 10.62 4.37
N THR A 46 4.66 9.63 3.89
CA THR A 46 3.21 9.75 3.62
C THR A 46 2.35 9.62 4.89
N ILE A 47 2.87 10.10 6.02
CA ILE A 47 2.14 10.40 7.25
C ILE A 47 2.27 11.90 7.45
N ASP A 48 1.91 12.70 6.45
CA ASP A 48 1.41 14.06 6.61
C ASP A 48 1.11 14.62 5.22
N GLU A 49 -0.13 15.07 5.07
CA GLU A 49 -0.64 15.86 3.96
C GLU A 49 -0.50 15.37 2.50
N VAL A 50 -1.68 15.09 1.94
CA VAL A 50 -2.03 15.43 0.55
C VAL A 50 -1.24 14.66 -0.51
N SER A 51 -1.67 13.43 -0.76
CA SER A 51 -1.68 12.96 -2.14
C SER A 51 -2.98 12.22 -2.41
N SER A 52 -3.88 12.99 -3.00
CA SER A 52 -4.95 12.53 -3.88
C SER A 52 -4.35 11.70 -5.01
N SER A 53 -3.90 10.49 -4.69
CA SER A 53 -4.03 9.38 -5.61
C SER A 53 -5.53 9.19 -5.77
N ILE A 54 -6.00 9.05 -7.00
CA ILE A 54 -7.32 8.50 -7.27
C ILE A 54 -7.21 7.02 -6.88
N ALA A 55 -7.13 6.77 -5.58
CA ALA A 55 -7.64 5.55 -4.99
C ALA A 55 -9.09 5.45 -5.46
N PRO A 56 -9.62 4.25 -5.72
CA PRO A 56 -11.07 4.11 -5.80
C PRO A 56 -11.62 4.88 -4.60
N THR A 57 -12.49 5.86 -4.82
CA THR A 57 -13.05 6.67 -3.75
C THR A 57 -13.49 5.66 -2.72
N ASN A 58 -12.75 5.54 -1.61
CA ASN A 58 -13.06 4.56 -0.61
C ASN A 58 -14.25 5.18 0.10
N ASP A 59 -15.41 5.01 -0.53
CA ASP A 59 -16.66 5.64 -0.16
C ASP A 59 -17.07 5.23 1.24
N PHE A 60 -16.41 4.20 1.78
CA PHE A 60 -16.56 3.57 3.08
C PHE A 60 -15.27 3.61 3.91
N SER A 61 -14.41 4.62 3.69
CA SER A 61 -13.21 4.82 4.52
C SER A 61 -13.58 5.10 5.98
N LEU A 62 -12.68 4.73 6.91
CA LEU A 62 -12.84 5.03 8.33
C LEU A 62 -13.04 6.53 8.58
N GLY A 63 -12.23 7.38 7.91
CA GLY A 63 -12.35 8.83 8.02
C GLY A 63 -13.73 9.35 7.62
N LYS A 64 -14.37 8.76 6.60
CA LYS A 64 -15.73 9.12 6.22
C LYS A 64 -16.77 8.70 7.26
N CYS A 65 -16.57 7.55 7.91
CA CYS A 65 -17.44 7.12 9.02
C CYS A 65 -17.30 8.05 10.23
N ILE A 66 -16.07 8.43 10.58
CA ILE A 66 -15.78 9.39 11.67
C ILE A 66 -16.42 10.74 11.37
N ASN A 67 -16.24 11.28 10.15
CA ASN A 67 -16.84 12.55 9.77
C ASN A 67 -18.37 12.53 9.87
N ILE A 68 -19.01 11.40 9.54
CA ILE A 68 -20.45 11.24 9.74
C ILE A 68 -20.79 11.27 11.23
N LEU A 69 -20.07 10.54 12.08
CA LEU A 69 -20.31 10.54 13.54
C LEU A 69 -20.16 11.94 14.15
N GLU A 70 -19.14 12.69 13.77
CA GLU A 70 -18.88 14.07 14.23
C GLU A 70 -20.04 15.02 13.87
N THR A 71 -20.81 14.71 12.83
CA THR A 71 -22.00 15.51 12.45
C THR A 71 -23.27 15.15 13.22
N MET A 72 -23.23 14.12 14.08
CA MET A 72 -24.38 13.61 14.84
C MET A 72 -24.29 14.11 16.29
N GLU A 73 -24.96 15.23 16.58
CA GLU A 73 -24.92 15.89 17.89
C GLU A 73 -25.42 15.00 19.05
N GLU A 74 -26.25 14.00 18.76
CA GLU A 74 -26.79 13.07 19.74
C GLU A 74 -25.83 11.93 20.13
N VAL A 75 -24.67 11.83 19.46
CA VAL A 75 -23.66 10.81 19.75
C VAL A 75 -22.69 11.35 20.81
N ASN A 76 -22.65 10.69 21.97
CA ASN A 76 -21.66 10.99 23.00
C ASN A 76 -20.34 10.25 22.77
N ASP A 77 -19.29 10.67 23.50
CA ASP A 77 -17.94 10.12 23.38
C ASP A 77 -17.86 8.60 23.57
N GLU A 78 -18.68 8.03 24.48
CA GLU A 78 -18.69 6.58 24.72
C GLU A 78 -19.18 5.82 23.48
N ILE A 79 -20.31 6.24 22.92
CA ILE A 79 -20.89 5.65 21.71
C ILE A 79 -19.96 5.88 20.52
N PHE A 80 -19.37 7.07 20.41
CA PHE A 80 -18.40 7.40 19.37
C PHE A 80 -17.22 6.42 19.39
N MET A 81 -16.59 6.23 20.54
CA MET A 81 -15.42 5.34 20.66
C MET A 81 -15.77 3.88 20.37
N LYS A 82 -16.93 3.39 20.82
CA LYS A 82 -17.43 2.05 20.47
C LYS A 82 -17.66 1.89 18.97
N ALA A 83 -18.24 2.90 18.32
CA ALA A 83 -18.45 2.88 16.88
C ALA A 83 -17.12 2.88 16.11
N VAL A 84 -16.14 3.69 16.53
CA VAL A 84 -14.80 3.70 15.96
C VAL A 84 -14.10 2.35 16.13
N GLU A 85 -14.23 1.71 17.28
CA GLU A 85 -13.71 0.36 17.50
C GLU A 85 -14.37 -0.64 16.53
N LYS A 86 -15.69 -0.59 16.39
CA LYS A 86 -16.44 -1.46 15.47
C LYS A 86 -15.99 -1.27 14.02
N PHE A 87 -15.82 -0.04 13.56
CA PHE A 87 -15.31 0.25 12.23
C PHE A 87 -13.86 -0.24 12.03
N ASN A 88 -13.02 -0.24 13.07
CA ASN A 88 -11.67 -0.78 12.96
C ASN A 88 -11.65 -2.30 12.79
N GLN A 89 -12.66 -2.99 13.34
CA GLN A 89 -12.77 -4.45 13.26
C GLN A 89 -13.30 -4.93 11.92
N ASP A 90 -14.28 -4.23 11.33
CA ASP A 90 -15.00 -4.72 10.13
C ASP A 90 -15.16 -3.62 9.06
N LEU A 91 -14.79 -3.96 7.82
CA LEU A 91 -14.97 -3.07 6.66
C LEU A 91 -16.43 -3.02 6.20
N ASP A 92 -17.18 -4.11 6.36
CA ASP A 92 -18.59 -4.19 5.97
C ASP A 92 -19.44 -3.28 6.86
N ASP A 93 -19.10 -3.17 8.15
CA ASP A 93 -19.75 -2.23 9.07
C ASP A 93 -19.58 -0.78 8.61
N ARG A 94 -18.45 -0.42 8.01
CA ARG A 94 -18.23 0.93 7.45
C ARG A 94 -19.15 1.18 6.27
N GLU A 95 -19.23 0.21 5.36
CA GLU A 95 -20.08 0.32 4.18
C GLU A 95 -21.57 0.40 4.56
N ILE A 96 -22.00 -0.48 5.46
CA ILE A 96 -23.35 -0.49 6.00
C ILE A 96 -23.67 0.87 6.65
N PHE A 97 -22.81 1.35 7.55
CA PHE A 97 -23.01 2.60 8.27
C PHE A 97 -23.12 3.80 7.33
N VAL A 98 -22.23 3.91 6.34
CA VAL A 98 -22.28 5.00 5.36
C VAL A 98 -23.58 4.95 4.55
N LYS A 99 -24.05 3.77 4.15
CA LYS A 99 -25.31 3.62 3.39
C LYS A 99 -26.58 3.77 4.23
N MET A 100 -26.51 3.63 5.55
CA MET A 100 -27.67 3.81 6.43
C MET A 100 -28.19 5.25 6.42
N SER A 101 -29.52 5.41 6.53
CA SER A 101 -30.12 6.72 6.85
C SER A 101 -29.77 7.11 8.29
N PHE A 102 -29.81 8.41 8.59
CA PHE A 102 -29.54 8.93 9.93
C PHE A 102 -30.33 8.20 11.04
N THR A 103 -31.64 8.02 10.87
CA THR A 103 -32.48 7.29 11.84
C THR A 103 -31.99 5.85 12.07
N ARG A 104 -31.55 5.15 11.02
CA ARG A 104 -31.03 3.78 11.16
C ARG A 104 -29.66 3.76 11.81
N ARG A 105 -28.81 4.76 11.56
CA ARG A 105 -27.53 4.92 12.26
C ARG A 105 -27.74 5.08 13.76
N MET A 106 -28.68 5.93 14.19
CA MET A 106 -28.97 6.09 15.61
C MET A 106 -29.43 4.79 16.29
N VAL A 107 -30.30 4.02 15.63
CA VAL A 107 -30.74 2.71 16.15
C VAL A 107 -29.58 1.71 16.20
N TRP A 108 -28.70 1.72 15.20
CA TRP A 108 -27.53 0.86 15.15
C TRP A 108 -26.52 1.21 16.25
N LEU A 109 -26.23 2.50 16.42
CA LEU A 109 -25.35 3.04 17.46
C LEU A 109 -25.85 2.74 18.87
N GLY A 110 -27.17 2.81 19.10
CA GLY A 110 -27.76 2.45 20.40
C GLY A 110 -27.68 0.95 20.75
N ARG A 111 -27.16 0.11 19.85
CA ARG A 111 -26.95 -1.33 20.08
C ARG A 111 -25.46 -1.69 20.29
N LEU A 112 -24.56 -0.72 20.18
CA LEU A 112 -23.13 -0.89 20.45
C LEU A 112 -22.83 -0.82 21.95
#